data_AF-A0A4P9UNQ8-F1
#
_entry.id   AF-A0A4P9UNQ8-F1
#
_cell.length_a   1.000
_cell.length_b   1.000
_cell.length_c   1.000
_cell.angle_alpha   90.00
_cell.angle_beta   90.00
_cell.angle_gamma   90.00
#
_symmetry.space_group_name_H-M   'P 1'
#
loop_
_entity.id
_entity.type
_entity.pdbx_description
1 polymer ?
#
loop_
_entity_poly.entity_id
_entity_poly.type
_entity_poly.pdbx_seq_one_letter_code
_entity_poly.pdbx_strand_id
1 'polypeptide(L)'
;MRDCFELEGLFAVEAALPWLYLRGISTGDMQSALSVLLGDDAKGLSPAVVSRLKAQWAEDYLAWSRRDLSQERTVYVWADGIYSTLWGEDESLCLLVIIGVNEQGEERLLA
;
A
#
# COMPACT_ATOMS: atom_id res chain seq x y z
N MET A 1 2.14 7.65 -35.81
CA MET A 1 3.12 6.93 -34.96
C MET A 1 3.85 7.96 -34.10
N ARG A 2 3.13 8.56 -33.15
CA ARG A 2 3.68 9.47 -32.13
C ARG A 2 2.74 9.75 -30.95
N ASP A 3 1.50 9.27 -30.96
CA ASP A 3 0.49 9.69 -29.97
C ASP A 3 -0.03 8.56 -29.03
N CYS A 4 0.67 7.43 -28.92
CA CYS A 4 0.25 6.32 -28.01
C CYS A 4 1.10 6.17 -26.74
N PHE A 5 2.20 6.92 -26.56
CA PHE A 5 3.15 6.70 -25.46
C PHE A 5 2.94 7.60 -24.23
N GLU A 6 1.99 8.54 -24.28
CA GLU A 6 1.76 9.51 -23.19
C GLU A 6 0.78 9.03 -22.11
N LEU A 7 0.14 7.86 -22.28
CA LEU A 7 -0.86 7.33 -21.33
C LEU A 7 -0.32 6.23 -20.38
N GLU A 8 0.92 5.77 -20.52
CA GLU A 8 1.48 4.70 -19.68
C GLU A 8 2.31 5.20 -18.47
N GLY A 9 2.79 6.45 -18.49
CA GLY A 9 3.68 6.97 -17.45
C GLY A 9 3.02 7.14 -16.07
N LEU A 10 1.73 7.53 -16.00
CA LEU A 10 1.04 7.71 -14.71
C LEU A 10 0.70 6.38 -14.03
N PHE A 11 0.25 5.37 -14.79
CA PHE A 11 -0.06 4.05 -14.24
C PHE A 11 1.18 3.33 -13.70
N ALA A 12 2.34 3.50 -14.35
CA ALA A 12 3.60 2.93 -13.89
C ALA A 12 4.05 3.54 -12.55
N VAL A 13 3.85 4.85 -12.37
CA VAL A 13 4.19 5.60 -11.16
C VAL A 13 3.31 5.21 -9.97
N GLU A 14 1.99 5.21 -10.16
CA GLU A 14 1.02 4.85 -9.11
C GLU A 14 1.21 3.40 -8.66
N ALA A 15 1.63 2.51 -9.57
CA ALA A 15 1.96 1.12 -9.26
C ALA A 15 3.35 0.93 -8.62
N ALA A 16 4.34 1.77 -8.96
CA ALA A 16 5.69 1.68 -8.41
C ALA A 16 5.80 2.21 -6.98
N LEU A 17 4.95 3.19 -6.61
CA LEU A 17 4.99 3.85 -5.32
C LEU A 17 4.70 2.89 -4.13
N PRO A 18 3.65 2.03 -4.15
CA PRO A 18 3.44 1.01 -3.13
C PRO A 18 4.61 0.05 -3.01
N TRP A 19 5.20 -0.35 -4.14
CA TRP A 19 6.33 -1.28 -4.15
C TRP A 19 7.56 -0.70 -3.45
N LEU A 20 7.81 0.60 -3.61
CA LEU A 20 8.89 1.30 -2.89
C LEU A 20 8.65 1.37 -1.38
N TYR A 21 7.40 1.59 -0.94
CA TYR A 21 7.04 1.54 0.48
C TYR A 21 7.22 0.13 1.05
N LEU A 22 6.82 -0.91 0.31
CA LEU A 22 7.04 -2.31 0.71
C LEU A 22 8.54 -2.65 0.83
N ARG A 23 9.40 -1.97 0.08
CA ARG A 23 10.86 -2.09 0.19
C ARG A 23 11.47 -1.30 1.35
N GLY A 24 10.68 -0.54 2.10
CA GLY A 24 11.15 0.25 3.23
C GLY A 24 11.88 1.54 2.84
N ILE A 25 11.68 2.04 1.62
CA ILE A 25 12.25 3.32 1.19
C ILE A 25 11.49 4.45 1.89
N SER A 26 12.22 5.29 2.62
CA SER A 26 11.66 6.43 3.33
C SER A 26 11.01 7.42 2.35
N THR A 27 10.02 8.19 2.80
CA THR A 27 9.44 9.26 1.97
C THR A 27 10.50 10.29 1.52
N GLY A 28 11.57 10.49 2.30
CA GLY A 28 12.68 11.39 1.95
C GLY A 28 13.57 10.86 0.82
N ASP A 29 13.73 9.54 0.73
CA ASP A 29 14.56 8.89 -0.31
C ASP A 29 13.75 8.46 -1.54
N MET A 30 12.42 8.53 -1.45
CA MET A 30 11.50 8.07 -2.48
C MET A 30 11.68 8.76 -3.83
N GLN A 31 11.97 10.06 -3.86
CA GLN A 31 12.23 10.78 -5.11
C GLN A 31 13.53 10.34 -5.78
N SER A 32 14.57 10.04 -5.01
CA SER A 32 15.82 9.48 -5.54
C SER A 32 15.59 8.08 -6.09
N ALA A 33 14.87 7.23 -5.35
CA ALA A 33 14.53 5.87 -5.78
C ALA A 33 13.64 5.85 -7.04
N LEU A 34 12.62 6.72 -7.12
CA LEU A 34 11.76 6.87 -8.28
C LEU A 34 12.53 7.40 -9.50
N SER A 35 13.44 8.35 -9.31
CA SER A 35 14.29 8.86 -10.40
C SER A 35 15.20 7.76 -10.98
N VAL A 36 15.69 6.84 -10.14
CA VAL A 36 16.49 5.69 -10.58
C VAL A 36 15.63 4.64 -11.30
N LEU A 37 14.40 4.41 -10.84
CA LEU A 37 13.52 3.37 -11.41
C LEU A 37 12.76 3.82 -12.66
N LEU A 38 12.39 5.10 -12.76
CA LEU A 38 11.48 5.62 -13.79
C LEU A 38 12.16 6.64 -14.72
N GLY A 39 13.41 7.05 -14.45
CA GLY A 39 14.16 7.97 -15.31
C GLY A 39 13.42 9.31 -15.51
N ASP A 40 13.23 9.72 -16.76
CA ASP A 40 12.56 10.98 -17.11
C ASP A 40 11.08 11.02 -16.72
N ASP A 41 10.42 9.87 -16.55
CA ASP A 41 9.01 9.79 -16.13
C ASP A 41 8.82 10.13 -14.64
N ALA A 42 9.91 10.11 -13.85
CA ALA A 42 9.90 10.56 -12.46
C ALA A 42 9.69 12.09 -12.33
N LYS A 43 9.84 12.87 -13.42
CA LYS A 43 9.62 14.32 -13.41
C LYS A 43 8.17 14.72 -13.13
N GLY A 44 7.22 13.80 -13.29
CA GLY A 44 5.80 13.99 -12.93
C GLY A 44 5.47 13.79 -11.45
N LEU A 45 6.39 13.21 -10.67
CA LEU A 45 6.21 12.86 -9.25
C LEU A 45 6.54 14.02 -8.31
N SER A 46 5.75 15.09 -8.41
CA SER A 46 5.82 16.16 -7.41
C SER A 46 5.38 15.63 -6.02
N PRO A 47 5.87 16.22 -4.92
CA PRO A 47 5.40 15.90 -3.57
C PRO A 47 3.86 15.97 -3.43
N ALA A 48 3.22 16.86 -4.19
CA ALA A 48 1.76 16.99 -4.21
C ALA A 48 1.06 15.75 -4.78
N VAL A 49 1.61 15.12 -5.82
CA VAL A 49 1.08 13.87 -6.40
C VAL A 49 1.21 12.71 -5.39
N VAL A 50 2.36 12.58 -4.74
CA VAL A 50 2.58 11.57 -3.68
C VAL A 50 1.61 11.77 -2.52
N SER A 51 1.40 13.02 -2.09
CA SER A 51 0.45 13.33 -1.02
C SER A 51 -0.99 12.98 -1.41
N ARG A 52 -1.40 13.25 -2.65
CA ARG A 52 -2.73 12.90 -3.15
C ARG A 52 -2.93 11.39 -3.22
N LEU A 53 -1.93 10.64 -3.68
CA LEU A 53 -1.99 9.17 -3.73
C LEU A 53 -2.10 8.56 -2.34
N LYS A 54 -1.33 9.07 -1.36
CA LYS A 54 -1.47 8.65 0.05
C LYS A 54 -2.87 8.91 0.59
N ALA A 55 -3.46 10.06 0.28
CA ALA A 55 -4.82 10.38 0.71
C ALA A 55 -5.84 9.41 0.10
N GLN A 56 -5.73 9.12 -1.20
CA GLN A 56 -6.58 8.14 -1.86
C GLN A 56 -6.47 6.76 -1.21
N TRP A 57 -5.25 6.26 -0.96
CA TRP A 57 -5.06 4.97 -0.31
C TRP A 57 -5.58 4.93 1.12
N ALA A 58 -5.51 6.05 1.85
CA ALA A 58 -6.11 6.13 3.18
C ALA A 58 -7.64 5.99 3.11
N GLU A 59 -8.28 6.61 2.11
CA GLU A 59 -9.71 6.43 1.86
C GLU A 59 -10.05 5.00 1.45
N ASP A 60 -9.26 4.40 0.56
CA ASP A 60 -9.44 3.02 0.12
C ASP A 60 -9.28 2.04 1.30
N TYR A 61 -8.29 2.28 2.17
CA TYR A 61 -8.11 1.51 3.40
C TYR A 61 -9.29 1.68 4.37
N LEU A 62 -9.81 2.89 4.54
CA LEU A 62 -10.99 3.13 5.38
C LEU A 62 -12.24 2.45 4.82
N ALA A 63 -12.41 2.43 3.50
CA ALA A 63 -13.49 1.70 2.84
C ALA A 63 -13.32 0.18 3.02
N TRP A 64 -12.10 -0.33 2.80
CA TRP A 64 -11.78 -1.75 2.98
C TRP A 64 -11.98 -2.20 4.43
N SER A 65 -11.48 -1.47 5.42
CA SER A 65 -11.59 -1.82 6.84
C SER A 65 -13.03 -1.78 7.38
N ARG A 66 -13.93 -1.08 6.70
CA ARG A 66 -15.37 -0.99 7.03
C ARG A 66 -16.25 -1.85 6.13
N ARG A 67 -15.67 -2.63 5.23
CA ARG A 67 -16.43 -3.48 4.31
C ARG A 67 -17.24 -4.52 5.08
N ASP A 68 -18.37 -4.91 4.52
CA ASP A 68 -19.18 -5.98 5.09
C ASP A 68 -18.49 -7.34 4.88
N LEU A 69 -18.31 -8.07 5.99
CA LEU A 69 -17.74 -9.41 6.00
C LEU A 69 -18.82 -10.50 6.15
N SER A 70 -20.12 -10.14 6.14
CA SER A 70 -21.22 -11.11 6.31
C SER A 70 -21.24 -12.24 5.28
N GLN A 71 -20.67 -11.99 4.09
CA GLN A 71 -20.56 -12.97 3.01
C GLN A 71 -19.30 -13.84 3.09
N GLU A 72 -18.36 -13.52 3.99
CA GLU A 72 -17.11 -14.27 4.16
C GLU A 72 -17.37 -15.51 5.04
N ARG A 73 -17.64 -16.65 4.40
CA ARG A 73 -17.89 -17.93 5.08
C ARG A 73 -16.59 -18.52 5.60
N THR A 74 -16.17 -18.03 6.75
CA THR A 74 -14.95 -18.45 7.44
C THR A 74 -15.23 -19.60 8.40
N VAL A 75 -14.45 -20.67 8.28
CA VAL A 75 -14.48 -21.84 9.17
C VAL A 75 -13.48 -21.68 10.32
N TYR A 76 -12.33 -21.06 10.03
CA TYR A 76 -11.31 -20.73 11.02
C TYR A 76 -10.96 -19.25 10.95
N VAL A 77 -10.69 -18.65 12.11
CA VAL A 77 -10.16 -17.30 12.23
C VAL A 77 -9.04 -17.33 13.27
N TRP A 78 -7.95 -16.64 12.97
CA TRP A 78 -6.92 -16.31 13.95
C TRP A 78 -6.54 -14.84 13.86
N ALA A 79 -5.94 -14.36 14.94
CA ALA A 79 -5.39 -13.02 15.03
C ALA A 79 -3.91 -13.10 15.41
N ASP A 80 -3.07 -12.29 14.77
CA ASP A 80 -1.64 -12.19 15.04
C ASP A 80 -1.21 -10.72 15.18
N GLY A 81 -0.18 -10.46 15.98
CA GLY A 81 0.30 -9.11 16.29
C GLY A 81 1.68 -8.85 15.71
N ILE A 82 1.80 -7.84 14.85
CA ILE A 82 3.09 -7.38 14.30
C ILE A 82 3.56 -6.17 15.09
N TYR A 83 4.64 -6.33 15.84
CA TYR A 83 5.25 -5.26 16.62
C TYR A 83 6.24 -4.47 15.77
N SER A 84 6.04 -3.15 15.68
CA SER A 84 6.97 -2.23 15.04
C SER A 84 7.44 -1.19 16.05
N THR A 85 8.76 -1.01 16.13
CA THR A 85 9.36 0.05 16.95
C THR A 85 9.45 1.31 16.10
N LEU A 86 8.83 2.40 16.58
CA LEU A 86 8.96 3.69 15.93
C LEU A 86 10.28 4.34 16.34
N TRP A 87 11.02 4.86 15.37
CA TRP A 87 12.28 5.55 15.64
C TRP A 87 12.00 6.89 16.35
N GLY A 88 12.43 7.00 17.60
CA GLY A 88 12.32 8.22 18.40
C GLY A 88 11.18 8.24 19.42
N GLU A 89 10.39 7.17 19.53
CA GLU A 89 9.39 7.01 20.59
C GLU A 89 9.68 5.74 21.40
N ASP A 90 9.47 5.80 22.72
CA ASP A 90 9.61 4.64 23.61
C ASP A 90 8.40 3.67 23.50
N GLU A 91 7.41 3.99 22.65
CA GLU A 91 6.22 3.18 22.42
C GLU A 91 6.38 2.32 21.17
N SER A 92 6.07 1.03 21.31
CA SER A 92 5.92 0.11 20.18
C SER A 92 4.48 0.12 19.67
N LEU A 93 4.31 0.23 18.35
CA LEU A 93 3.02 0.02 17.73
C LEU A 93 2.83 -1.48 17.47
N CYS A 94 1.67 -2.02 17.85
CA CYS A 94 1.26 -3.37 17.49
C CYS A 94 0.15 -3.30 16.46
N LEU A 95 0.42 -3.81 15.26
CA LEU A 95 -0.59 -4.02 14.25
C LEU A 95 -1.22 -5.40 14.47
N LEU A 96 -2.49 -5.43 14.87
CA LEU A 96 -3.26 -6.67 14.94
C LEU A 96 -3.79 -7.01 13.54
N VAL A 97 -3.52 -8.22 13.09
CA VAL A 97 -3.94 -8.76 11.79
C VAL A 97 -4.88 -9.93 12.03
N ILE A 98 -6.06 -9.91 11.41
CA ILE A 98 -7.03 -10.99 11.50
C ILE A 98 -7.08 -11.72 10.16
N ILE A 99 -6.83 -13.02 10.17
CA ILE A 99 -6.89 -13.88 8.99
C ILE A 99 -8.00 -14.91 9.18
N GLY A 100 -8.80 -15.08 8.14
CA GLY A 100 -9.86 -16.06 8.06
C GLY A 100 -9.58 -17.11 6.99
N VAL A 101 -10.00 -18.35 7.22
CA VAL A 101 -9.96 -19.44 6.24
C VAL A 101 -11.37 -19.92 5.91
N ASN A 102 -11.70 -19.97 4.63
CA ASN A 102 -13.01 -20.43 4.18
C ASN A 102 -13.13 -21.97 4.14
N GLU A 103 -14.32 -22.48 3.81
CA GLU A 103 -14.60 -23.92 3.70
C GLU A 103 -13.71 -24.64 2.67
N GLN A 104 -13.13 -23.90 1.71
CA GLN A 104 -12.24 -24.40 0.67
C GLN A 104 -10.76 -24.37 1.10
N GLY A 105 -10.46 -23.85 2.29
CA GLY A 105 -9.09 -23.72 2.78
C GLY A 105 -8.37 -22.46 2.29
N GLU A 106 -9.07 -21.49 1.69
CA GLU A 106 -8.44 -20.24 1.23
C GLU A 106 -8.31 -19.23 2.37
N GLU A 107 -7.10 -18.70 2.56
CA GLU A 107 -6.82 -17.65 3.55
C GLU A 107 -7.20 -16.27 3.01
N ARG A 108 -7.85 -15.46 3.85
CA ARG A 108 -8.32 -14.10 3.56
C ARG A 108 -7.97 -13.17 4.71
N LEU A 109 -7.37 -12.03 4.40
CA LEU A 109 -7.17 -10.96 5.38
C LEU A 109 -8.53 -10.30 5.68
N LEU A 110 -8.92 -10.29 6.95
CA LEU A 110 -10.19 -9.74 7.41
C LEU A 110 -10.05 -8.30 7.92
N ALA A 111 -9.05 -8.05 8.78
CA ALA A 111 -8.79 -6.75 9.39
C ALA A 111 -7.30 -6.55 9.68
#